data_AF-A0A8J4BHF0-F1
#
_entry.id   AF-A0A8J4BHF0-F1
#
_cell.length_a   1.000
_cell.length_b   1.000
_cell.length_c   1.000
_cell.angle_alpha   90.00
_cell.angle_beta   90.00
_cell.angle_gamma   90.00
#
_symmetry.space_group_name_H-M   'P 1'
#
loop_
_entity.id
_entity.type
_entity.pdbx_description
1 polymer ?
#
loop_
_entity_poly.entity_id
_entity_poly.type
_entity_poly.pdbx_seq_one_letter_code
_entity_poly.pdbx_strand_id
1 'polypeptide(L)'
;MAIVLGTRKGDPNGGNQDCFCPSSDGWPPFMRVNPIIDWTYHDVWVFLRAMHVPYCGLYDHGYTSLGGTGNTLPNSALRRSDGTYEPAYKLADGRLERVGRVHLAASKGAVRPHHTHAQPQGQGQGQGQEEHPPRFNPQTTTHLLPLPPNQQQQQEGSQTDGRSDGSAAGGRAGALGGSGSGRTDGGGSDGMVAGGSSRGGGGADTRTHADAACLTHSAAIVIIGDELLSGKVEDVNARFLCREIRSLGWQVTRVVFVPDDVDEIASAVRALAAVVHIVLTAGGLGPTLDDVTMQGIARAVGQPLVRLPALVERLSSYFGGEGALTEAHLKMAEGPQHMELIDYTLPGCDQISKFPLLRVNNIYVLPGVPSLLVQKWNALKPRLKEAALAPFRNATLRLSLKDETTIAPALVRVASTHGLDVAVGSYPMDQGIIITLDSKNSEKLEAAIAEIQELLPEESVVTLERDVDSLS
;
A
#
# COMPACT_ATOMS: atom_id res chain seq x y z
N MET A 1 14.07 -8.80 23.39
CA MET A 1 12.95 -8.80 22.43
C MET A 1 11.88 -7.87 22.95
N ALA A 2 11.34 -6.99 22.10
CA ALA A 2 10.26 -6.07 22.44
C ALA A 2 9.09 -6.29 21.49
N ILE A 3 7.87 -6.24 22.00
CA ILE A 3 6.65 -6.42 21.24
C ILE A 3 5.81 -5.15 21.39
N VAL A 4 5.48 -4.52 20.26
CA VAL A 4 4.59 -3.35 20.23
C VAL A 4 3.16 -3.84 20.26
N LEU A 5 2.36 -3.30 21.18
CA LEU A 5 0.97 -3.68 21.40
C LEU A 5 0.06 -2.46 21.28
N GLY A 6 -1.10 -2.68 20.68
CA GLY A 6 -2.17 -1.67 20.56
C GLY A 6 -3.14 -1.68 21.74
N THR A 7 -2.67 -1.94 22.95
CA THR A 7 -3.53 -2.00 24.15
C THR A 7 -3.68 -0.61 24.77
N ARG A 8 -4.91 -0.21 25.11
CA ARG A 8 -5.22 0.97 25.92
C ARG A 8 -5.57 0.57 27.35
N LYS A 9 -5.45 1.49 28.31
CA LYS A 9 -5.84 1.24 29.72
C LYS A 9 -7.28 0.77 29.88
N GLY A 10 -8.18 1.26 29.01
CA GLY A 10 -9.59 0.87 28.99
C GLY A 10 -9.88 -0.50 28.39
N ASP A 11 -8.90 -1.14 27.74
CA ASP A 11 -9.08 -2.44 27.11
C ASP A 11 -9.00 -3.60 28.13
N PRO A 12 -9.59 -4.77 27.83
CA PRO A 12 -9.43 -5.95 28.66
C PRO A 12 -7.94 -6.27 28.86
N ASN A 13 -7.51 -6.36 30.11
CA ASN A 13 -6.12 -6.59 30.55
C ASN A 13 -5.15 -5.40 30.42
N GLY A 14 -5.61 -4.21 30.02
CA GLY A 14 -4.77 -3.01 29.89
C GLY A 14 -4.57 -2.19 31.17
N GLY A 15 -5.44 -2.37 32.18
CA GLY A 15 -5.58 -1.42 33.29
C GLY A 15 -4.32 -1.13 34.12
N ASN A 16 -3.48 -2.13 34.36
CA ASN A 16 -2.25 -1.98 35.16
C ASN A 16 -0.98 -1.94 34.29
N GLN A 17 -1.10 -1.73 32.98
CA GLN A 17 0.05 -1.67 32.09
C GLN A 17 0.55 -0.24 31.93
N ASP A 18 1.87 -0.10 31.94
CA ASP A 18 2.57 1.14 31.57
C ASP A 18 2.99 1.11 30.09
N CYS A 19 3.48 2.26 29.60
CA CYS A 19 4.03 2.41 28.25
C CYS A 19 5.13 1.36 27.96
N PHE A 20 5.91 1.00 28.98
CA PHE A 20 6.86 -0.10 28.96
C PHE A 20 6.59 -1.01 30.14
N CYS A 21 6.27 -2.29 29.89
CA CYS A 21 6.14 -3.26 30.98
C CYS A 21 6.63 -4.65 30.56
N PRO A 22 7.24 -5.42 31.48
CA PRO A 22 7.69 -6.78 31.17
C PRO A 22 6.51 -7.70 30.87
N SER A 23 6.76 -8.78 30.13
CA SER A 23 5.83 -9.87 29.92
C SER A 23 5.27 -10.41 31.25
N SER A 24 4.07 -10.98 31.22
CA SER A 24 3.42 -11.53 32.41
C SER A 24 4.11 -12.82 32.87
N ASP A 25 3.96 -13.15 34.14
CA ASP A 25 4.47 -14.41 34.70
C ASP A 25 3.97 -15.61 33.89
N GLY A 26 4.89 -16.55 33.60
CA GLY A 26 4.62 -17.74 32.80
C GLY A 26 4.75 -17.56 31.28
N TRP A 27 4.96 -16.33 30.79
CA TRP A 27 5.34 -16.08 29.39
C TRP A 27 6.86 -15.93 29.23
N PRO A 28 7.42 -16.23 28.04
CA PRO A 28 8.82 -15.93 27.75
C PRO A 28 9.14 -14.45 28.03
N PRO A 29 10.35 -14.11 28.50
CA PRO A 29 10.70 -12.74 28.84
C PRO A 29 10.76 -11.85 27.60
N PHE A 30 9.88 -10.85 27.52
CA PHE A 30 9.94 -9.76 26.53
C PHE A 30 9.41 -8.45 27.11
N MET A 31 9.77 -7.33 26.49
CA MET A 31 9.22 -6.01 26.83
C MET A 31 7.95 -5.76 26.03
N ARG A 32 6.83 -5.46 26.68
CA ARG A 32 5.66 -4.86 26.03
C ARG A 32 5.90 -3.36 25.89
N VAL A 33 5.74 -2.87 24.67
CA VAL A 33 5.73 -1.44 24.34
C VAL A 33 4.29 -1.10 23.97
N ASN A 34 3.65 -0.21 24.74
CA ASN A 34 2.25 0.18 24.55
C ASN A 34 2.16 1.68 24.19
N PRO A 35 2.39 2.08 22.93
CA PRO A 35 2.49 3.50 22.55
C PRO A 35 1.19 4.29 22.74
N ILE A 36 0.05 3.58 22.74
CA ILE A 36 -1.29 4.17 22.83
C ILE A 36 -1.97 3.89 24.18
N ILE A 37 -1.19 3.53 25.21
CA ILE A 37 -1.75 3.05 26.49
C ILE A 37 -2.71 4.05 27.14
N ASP A 38 -2.46 5.34 26.98
CA ASP A 38 -3.26 6.44 27.52
C ASP A 38 -4.27 7.02 26.51
N TRP A 39 -4.39 6.45 25.31
CA TRP A 39 -5.35 6.93 24.31
C TRP A 39 -6.78 6.60 24.72
N THR A 40 -7.68 7.54 24.47
CA THR A 40 -9.13 7.37 24.61
C THR A 40 -9.73 6.74 23.36
N TYR A 41 -11.02 6.38 23.42
CA TYR A 41 -11.80 6.01 22.24
C TYR A 41 -11.75 7.08 21.14
N HIS A 42 -11.83 8.35 21.54
CA HIS A 42 -11.83 9.45 20.60
C HIS A 42 -10.47 9.63 19.93
N ASP A 43 -9.37 9.52 20.69
CA ASP A 43 -8.01 9.62 20.13
C ASP A 43 -7.76 8.57 19.06
N VAL A 44 -8.23 7.34 19.28
CA VAL A 44 -8.17 6.26 18.27
C VAL A 44 -8.90 6.67 17.00
N TRP A 45 -10.15 7.17 17.10
CA TRP A 45 -10.91 7.55 15.91
C TRP A 45 -10.38 8.77 15.20
N VAL A 46 -9.91 9.78 15.95
CA VAL A 46 -9.23 10.95 15.38
C VAL A 46 -8.03 10.50 14.58
N PHE A 47 -7.19 9.63 15.15
CA PHE A 47 -6.02 9.09 14.45
C PHE A 47 -6.40 8.28 13.21
N LEU A 48 -7.30 7.30 13.34
CA LEU A 48 -7.71 6.45 12.21
C LEU A 48 -8.27 7.27 11.04
N ARG A 49 -9.08 8.29 11.35
CA ARG A 49 -9.71 9.16 10.34
C ARG A 49 -8.71 10.15 9.74
N ALA A 50 -7.89 10.81 10.56
CA ALA A 50 -6.89 11.77 10.08
C ALA A 50 -5.83 11.10 9.20
N MET A 51 -5.41 9.89 9.58
CA MET A 51 -4.39 9.12 8.87
C MET A 51 -4.97 8.19 7.79
N HIS A 52 -6.27 8.24 7.54
CA HIS A 52 -6.97 7.40 6.56
C HIS A 52 -6.64 5.89 6.69
N VAL A 53 -6.48 5.42 7.92
CA VAL A 53 -6.15 4.02 8.20
C VAL A 53 -7.37 3.16 7.87
N PRO A 54 -7.25 2.14 7.00
CA PRO A 54 -8.35 1.23 6.72
C PRO A 54 -8.85 0.55 8.00
N TYR A 55 -10.16 0.57 8.24
CA TYR A 55 -10.82 -0.10 9.36
C TYR A 55 -11.98 -0.99 8.87
N CYS A 56 -12.44 -1.91 9.73
CA CYS A 56 -13.52 -2.82 9.38
C CYS A 56 -14.84 -2.05 9.10
N GLY A 57 -15.46 -2.27 7.94
CA GLY A 57 -16.69 -1.58 7.55
C GLY A 57 -17.88 -1.76 8.51
N LEU A 58 -17.86 -2.77 9.38
CA LEU A 58 -18.87 -2.89 10.45
C LEU A 58 -18.90 -1.65 11.36
N TYR A 59 -17.77 -0.96 11.55
CA TYR A 59 -17.73 0.27 12.33
C TYR A 59 -18.56 1.40 11.67
N ASP A 60 -18.79 1.38 10.36
CA ASP A 60 -19.69 2.34 9.70
C ASP A 60 -21.17 2.00 9.92
N HIS A 61 -21.46 0.79 10.42
CA HIS A 61 -22.81 0.27 10.68
C HIS A 61 -23.14 0.20 12.18
N GLY A 62 -22.54 1.06 12.99
CA GLY A 62 -22.88 1.22 14.42
C GLY A 62 -22.19 0.27 15.37
N TYR A 63 -21.35 -0.65 14.91
CA TYR A 63 -20.55 -1.48 15.79
C TYR A 63 -19.41 -0.64 16.38
N THR A 64 -19.12 -0.75 17.67
CA THR A 64 -18.06 0.05 18.33
C THR A 64 -17.00 -0.81 19.02
N SER A 65 -17.27 -2.11 19.19
CA SER A 65 -16.33 -3.10 19.72
C SER A 65 -16.68 -4.47 19.14
N LEU A 66 -15.72 -5.09 18.45
CA LEU A 66 -15.92 -6.37 17.77
C LEU A 66 -15.35 -7.53 18.59
N GLY A 67 -15.98 -8.70 18.46
CA GLY A 67 -15.47 -9.97 18.98
C GLY A 67 -16.10 -11.14 18.21
N GLY A 68 -16.63 -12.13 18.92
CA GLY A 68 -17.32 -13.26 18.29
C GLY A 68 -18.65 -12.86 17.61
N THR A 69 -19.05 -13.62 16.59
CA THR A 69 -20.29 -13.38 15.83
C THR A 69 -21.55 -13.46 16.70
N GLY A 70 -21.55 -14.27 17.76
CA GLY A 70 -22.68 -14.41 18.68
C GLY A 70 -22.70 -13.43 19.87
N ASN A 71 -21.70 -12.56 20.02
CA ASN A 71 -21.61 -11.63 21.16
C ASN A 71 -21.32 -10.18 20.77
N THR A 72 -21.55 -9.85 19.51
CA THR A 72 -21.28 -8.53 18.93
C THR A 72 -22.57 -7.99 18.32
N LEU A 73 -23.09 -6.90 18.90
CA LEU A 73 -24.27 -6.18 18.41
C LEU A 73 -23.90 -4.72 18.11
N PRO A 74 -24.65 -4.02 17.23
CA PRO A 74 -24.52 -2.58 17.05
C PRO A 74 -24.73 -1.85 18.38
N ASN A 75 -23.99 -0.76 18.57
CA ASN A 75 -24.07 0.06 19.77
C ASN A 75 -25.38 0.83 19.80
N SER A 76 -26.21 0.58 20.81
CA SER A 76 -27.51 1.25 20.97
C SER A 76 -27.40 2.77 21.08
N ALA A 77 -26.28 3.31 21.56
CA ALA A 77 -26.04 4.75 21.66
C ALA A 77 -25.86 5.44 20.28
N LEU A 78 -25.64 4.67 19.21
CA LEU A 78 -25.53 5.16 17.85
C LEU A 78 -26.82 4.98 17.04
N ARG A 79 -27.88 4.46 17.65
CA ARG A 79 -29.14 4.18 16.93
C ARG A 79 -29.88 5.47 16.58
N ARG A 80 -30.22 5.64 15.31
CA ARG A 80 -31.04 6.74 14.79
C ARG A 80 -32.54 6.46 14.97
N SER A 81 -33.36 7.50 14.80
CA SER A 81 -34.82 7.42 14.87
C SER A 81 -35.45 6.51 13.79
N ASP A 82 -34.81 6.40 12.63
CA ASP A 82 -35.22 5.52 11.52
C ASP A 82 -34.81 4.04 11.71
N GLY A 83 -34.16 3.71 12.82
CA GLY A 83 -33.69 2.36 13.14
C GLY A 83 -32.32 2.00 12.56
N THR A 84 -31.70 2.87 11.77
CA THR A 84 -30.31 2.72 11.31
C THR A 84 -29.31 3.13 12.41
N TYR A 85 -28.01 2.97 12.16
CA TYR A 85 -26.97 3.36 13.11
C TYR A 85 -26.00 4.37 12.49
N GLU A 86 -25.54 5.31 13.32
CA GLU A 86 -24.41 6.17 13.03
C GLU A 86 -23.09 5.38 13.04
N PRO A 87 -22.06 5.83 12.31
CA PRO A 87 -20.72 5.25 12.39
C PRO A 87 -20.12 5.36 13.79
N ALA A 88 -19.23 4.43 14.12
CA ALA A 88 -18.56 4.29 15.41
C ALA A 88 -17.87 5.59 15.87
N TYR A 89 -17.18 6.28 14.97
CA TYR A 89 -16.48 7.54 15.27
C TYR A 89 -17.40 8.69 15.71
N LYS A 90 -18.72 8.55 15.58
CA LYS A 90 -19.70 9.52 16.10
C LYS A 90 -20.18 9.22 17.52
N LEU A 91 -19.65 8.17 18.18
CA LEU A 91 -20.00 7.87 19.57
C LEU A 91 -19.49 8.99 20.49
N ALA A 92 -20.41 9.74 21.09
CA ALA A 92 -20.08 10.89 21.92
C ALA A 92 -19.41 10.50 23.25
N ASP A 93 -19.92 9.45 23.92
CA ASP A 93 -19.34 8.93 25.16
C ASP A 93 -18.59 7.62 24.88
N GLY A 94 -17.25 7.71 24.84
CA GLY A 94 -16.37 6.57 24.64
C GLY A 94 -16.51 5.47 25.69
N ARG A 95 -17.06 5.75 26.89
CA ARG A 95 -17.33 4.73 27.91
C ARG A 95 -18.37 3.71 27.46
N LEU A 96 -19.19 4.08 26.48
CA LEU A 96 -20.20 3.22 25.89
C LEU A 96 -19.65 2.32 24.77
N GLU A 97 -18.33 2.36 24.48
CA GLU A 97 -17.68 1.59 23.41
C GLU A 97 -18.08 0.11 23.42
N ARG A 98 -18.26 -0.49 24.60
CA ARG A 98 -18.51 -1.94 24.76
C ARG A 98 -19.97 -2.30 25.04
N VAL A 99 -20.92 -1.37 24.94
CA VAL A 99 -22.35 -1.64 25.20
C VAL A 99 -22.93 -2.68 24.23
N GLY A 100 -22.41 -2.75 23.01
CA GLY A 100 -22.78 -3.78 22.03
C GLY A 100 -22.23 -5.20 22.34
N ARG A 101 -21.46 -5.38 23.41
CA ARG A 101 -20.87 -6.68 23.79
C ARG A 101 -21.81 -7.42 24.74
N VAL A 102 -22.42 -8.49 24.28
CA VAL A 102 -23.30 -9.32 25.13
C VAL A 102 -22.44 -10.28 25.96
N HIS A 103 -22.54 -10.22 27.28
CA HIS A 103 -21.97 -11.24 28.15
C HIS A 103 -22.89 -12.47 28.14
N LEU A 104 -22.44 -13.57 27.52
CA LEU A 104 -23.05 -14.87 27.74
C LEU A 104 -22.88 -15.22 29.22
N ALA A 105 -23.96 -15.17 29.98
CA ALA A 105 -23.97 -15.70 31.33
C ALA A 105 -23.63 -17.19 31.25
N ALA A 106 -22.54 -17.60 31.90
CA ALA A 106 -22.24 -19.01 32.07
C ALA A 106 -23.43 -19.69 32.76
N SER A 107 -24.13 -20.56 32.03
CA SER A 107 -25.15 -21.41 32.62
C SER A 107 -24.47 -22.34 33.64
N LYS A 108 -24.70 -22.06 34.93
CA LYS A 108 -24.57 -23.06 35.97
C LYS A 108 -25.57 -24.18 35.66
N GLY A 109 -25.08 -25.41 35.55
CA GLY A 109 -25.89 -26.62 35.68
C GLY A 109 -26.03 -27.46 34.42
N ALA A 110 -25.08 -28.36 34.19
CA ALA A 110 -25.36 -29.66 33.60
C ALA A 110 -24.43 -30.68 34.27
N VAL A 111 -25.00 -31.40 35.23
CA VAL A 111 -24.43 -32.57 35.88
C VAL A 111 -24.07 -33.59 34.79
N ARG A 112 -22.80 -33.97 34.68
CA ARG A 112 -22.39 -35.13 33.89
C ARG A 112 -22.67 -36.39 34.72
N PRO A 113 -23.28 -37.44 34.16
CA PRO A 113 -23.57 -38.65 34.91
C PRO A 113 -22.26 -39.38 35.25
N HIS A 114 -22.16 -39.79 36.52
CA HIS A 114 -21.14 -40.71 37.01
C HIS A 114 -21.20 -42.02 36.22
N HIS A 115 -20.12 -42.35 35.52
CA HIS A 115 -19.72 -43.74 35.34
C HIS A 115 -18.45 -43.99 36.14
N THR A 116 -18.67 -44.68 37.25
CA THR A 116 -17.71 -45.40 38.09
C THR A 116 -16.78 -46.28 37.26
N HIS A 117 -15.47 -46.11 37.44
CA HIS A 117 -14.56 -47.26 37.46
C HIS A 117 -13.57 -47.12 38.60
N ALA A 118 -13.61 -48.14 39.45
CA ALA A 118 -12.86 -48.29 40.68
C ALA A 118 -11.35 -48.45 40.42
N GLN A 119 -10.54 -47.87 41.30
CA GLN A 119 -9.16 -48.28 41.50
C GLN A 119 -9.12 -49.62 42.26
N PRO A 120 -8.19 -50.52 41.93
CA PRO A 120 -7.60 -51.39 42.93
C PRO A 120 -6.19 -50.89 43.29
N GLN A 121 -5.95 -50.79 44.59
CA GLN A 121 -4.61 -50.66 45.16
C GLN A 121 -3.84 -51.97 44.95
N GLY A 122 -2.58 -51.86 44.55
CA GLY A 122 -1.62 -52.97 44.50
C GLY A 122 -0.19 -52.43 44.57
N GLN A 123 0.52 -52.81 45.62
CA GLN A 123 1.93 -52.48 45.89
C GLN A 123 2.87 -53.22 44.91
N GLY A 124 3.98 -52.59 44.52
CA GLY A 124 5.07 -53.27 43.79
C GLY A 124 6.21 -52.33 43.44
N GLN A 125 7.41 -52.64 43.94
CA GLN A 125 8.68 -51.94 43.74
C GLN A 125 9.24 -52.14 42.32
N GLY A 126 10.08 -51.20 41.85
CA GLY A 126 11.21 -51.53 40.98
C GLY A 126 11.39 -50.74 39.67
N GLN A 127 12.43 -49.90 39.68
CA GLN A 127 13.39 -49.58 38.60
C GLN A 127 12.91 -48.93 37.29
N GLY A 128 13.67 -47.92 36.87
CA GLY A 128 13.32 -46.99 35.79
C GLY A 128 13.70 -47.42 34.37
N GLN A 129 13.27 -46.62 33.41
CA GLN A 129 13.93 -46.34 32.14
C GLN A 129 13.24 -45.15 31.46
N GLU A 130 14.05 -44.35 30.77
CA GLU A 130 13.69 -43.14 30.02
C GLU A 130 12.81 -43.46 28.81
N GLU A 131 11.80 -42.64 28.53
CA GLU A 131 11.09 -42.63 27.24
C GLU A 131 11.07 -41.23 26.62
N HIS A 132 11.58 -41.16 25.39
CA HIS A 132 11.54 -40.01 24.48
C HIS A 132 10.11 -39.71 23.98
N PRO A 133 9.79 -38.46 23.58
CA PRO A 133 8.47 -38.11 23.06
C PRO A 133 8.24 -38.63 21.62
N PRO A 134 7.00 -38.98 21.24
CA PRO A 134 6.70 -39.55 19.92
C PRO A 134 6.64 -38.49 18.82
N ARG A 135 7.08 -38.92 17.62
CA ARG A 135 7.11 -38.18 16.36
C ARG A 135 5.70 -37.86 15.82
N PHE A 136 5.57 -36.68 15.22
CA PHE A 136 4.40 -36.17 14.52
C PHE A 136 4.20 -36.90 13.17
N ASN A 137 2.96 -37.31 12.87
CA ASN A 137 2.57 -37.93 11.59
C ASN A 137 1.55 -37.03 10.86
N PRO A 138 1.84 -36.46 9.69
CA PRO A 138 0.96 -35.51 9.02
C PRO A 138 0.15 -36.20 7.92
N GLN A 139 -1.00 -36.79 8.27
CA GLN A 139 -2.06 -37.07 7.30
C GLN A 139 -3.43 -36.89 7.96
N THR A 140 -4.03 -35.72 7.78
CA THR A 140 -5.49 -35.58 7.88
C THR A 140 -5.95 -34.42 7.01
N THR A 141 -6.31 -34.76 5.78
CA THR A 141 -7.06 -33.93 4.84
C THR A 141 -8.46 -33.68 5.41
N THR A 142 -8.84 -32.41 5.61
CA THR A 142 -10.22 -32.05 5.95
C THR A 142 -10.91 -31.50 4.71
N HIS A 143 -11.95 -32.22 4.27
CA HIS A 143 -12.81 -31.87 3.15
C HIS A 143 -13.62 -30.60 3.44
N LEU A 144 -13.57 -29.64 2.52
CA LEU A 144 -14.49 -28.50 2.43
C LEU A 144 -15.86 -28.98 1.91
N LEU A 145 -16.92 -28.67 2.66
CA LEU A 145 -18.31 -28.83 2.22
C LEU A 145 -18.71 -27.65 1.30
N PRO A 146 -19.50 -27.88 0.23
CA PRO A 146 -19.88 -26.83 -0.72
C PRO A 146 -21.04 -25.95 -0.21
N LEU A 147 -20.99 -24.66 -0.56
CA LEU A 147 -22.03 -23.66 -0.31
C LEU A 147 -23.27 -23.87 -1.21
N PRO A 148 -24.49 -23.51 -0.75
CA PRO A 148 -25.72 -23.68 -1.52
C PRO A 148 -25.91 -22.59 -2.60
N PRO A 149 -26.65 -22.88 -3.69
CA PRO A 149 -26.86 -21.95 -4.80
C PRO A 149 -27.94 -20.90 -4.49
N ASN A 150 -27.65 -19.63 -4.82
CA ASN A 150 -28.64 -18.55 -4.78
C ASN A 150 -29.42 -18.47 -6.10
N GLN A 151 -30.72 -18.26 -5.95
CA GLN A 151 -31.77 -18.38 -6.94
C GLN A 151 -31.76 -17.24 -7.98
N GLN A 152 -32.03 -17.64 -9.23
CA GLN A 152 -32.40 -16.78 -10.35
C GLN A 152 -33.76 -16.11 -10.09
N GLN A 153 -33.88 -14.82 -10.40
CA GLN A 153 -35.16 -14.21 -10.75
C GLN A 153 -35.32 -14.25 -12.28
N GLN A 154 -36.42 -14.88 -12.68
CA GLN A 154 -37.00 -14.86 -14.01
C GLN A 154 -37.68 -13.51 -14.25
N GLN A 155 -37.57 -12.99 -15.47
CA GLN A 155 -38.71 -12.35 -16.14
C GLN A 155 -38.64 -12.64 -17.65
N GLU A 156 -39.80 -13.04 -18.14
CA GLU A 156 -40.24 -13.37 -19.51
C GLU A 156 -39.81 -12.27 -20.52
N GLY A 157 -39.48 -12.52 -21.77
CA GLY A 157 -40.22 -13.28 -22.77
C GLY A 157 -40.96 -12.32 -23.71
N SER A 158 -40.39 -12.02 -24.89
CA SER A 158 -41.16 -11.82 -26.12
C SER A 158 -40.25 -11.81 -27.35
N GLN A 159 -40.43 -12.84 -28.17
CA GLN A 159 -40.07 -12.87 -29.59
C GLN A 159 -41.12 -12.09 -30.37
N THR A 160 -40.69 -11.30 -31.35
CA THR A 160 -41.45 -11.08 -32.59
C THR A 160 -40.46 -10.97 -33.75
N ASP A 161 -40.57 -11.92 -34.67
CA ASP A 161 -40.03 -11.85 -36.03
C ASP A 161 -40.71 -10.73 -36.83
N GLY A 162 -39.97 -10.14 -37.79
CA GLY A 162 -40.54 -9.20 -38.76
C GLY A 162 -39.53 -8.67 -39.77
N ARG A 163 -39.44 -9.34 -40.93
CA ARG A 163 -38.70 -8.95 -42.15
C ARG A 163 -39.13 -7.57 -42.68
N SER A 164 -38.20 -6.85 -43.33
CA SER A 164 -38.18 -6.57 -44.80
C SER A 164 -37.66 -5.17 -45.16
N ASP A 165 -36.68 -5.19 -46.09
CA ASP A 165 -36.48 -4.31 -47.25
C ASP A 165 -36.22 -2.80 -47.12
N GLY A 166 -35.15 -2.38 -47.83
CA GLY A 166 -35.35 -1.41 -48.92
C GLY A 166 -34.72 -0.01 -48.79
N SER A 167 -33.48 0.10 -49.26
CA SER A 167 -33.02 1.05 -50.30
C SER A 167 -33.20 2.58 -50.19
N ALA A 168 -32.07 3.25 -50.46
CA ALA A 168 -31.87 4.44 -51.32
C ALA A 168 -31.94 5.87 -50.76
N ALA A 169 -30.85 6.59 -51.12
CA ALA A 169 -30.71 8.02 -51.45
C ALA A 169 -30.99 9.05 -50.34
N GLY A 170 -30.20 10.10 -50.10
CA GLY A 170 -29.29 10.83 -50.99
C GLY A 170 -29.76 12.30 -51.05
N GLY A 171 -28.91 13.25 -50.61
CA GLY A 171 -29.11 14.71 -50.78
C GLY A 171 -28.68 15.49 -49.54
N ARG A 172 -27.50 16.13 -49.53
CA ARG A 172 -27.22 17.55 -49.90
C ARG A 172 -27.84 18.57 -48.91
N ALA A 173 -27.25 19.70 -48.53
CA ALA A 173 -25.96 20.37 -48.72
C ALA A 173 -26.05 21.73 -47.99
N GLY A 174 -24.91 22.41 -47.77
CA GLY A 174 -24.81 23.87 -47.49
C GLY A 174 -24.61 24.21 -46.01
N ALA A 175 -23.46 24.59 -45.46
CA ALA A 175 -22.38 25.51 -45.85
C ALA A 175 -22.68 27.02 -45.63
N LEU A 176 -21.71 27.66 -44.97
CA LEU A 176 -21.43 29.12 -44.85
C LEU A 176 -22.33 29.87 -43.85
N GLY A 177 -21.86 30.72 -42.95
CA GLY A 177 -20.61 31.48 -42.82
C GLY A 177 -20.99 32.86 -42.26
N GLY A 178 -20.12 33.52 -41.49
CA GLY A 178 -20.33 34.94 -41.18
C GLY A 178 -19.87 35.42 -39.80
N SER A 179 -18.63 35.90 -39.78
CA SER A 179 -18.04 36.83 -38.81
C SER A 179 -18.78 38.18 -38.70
N GLY A 180 -18.68 38.85 -37.55
CA GLY A 180 -19.01 40.29 -37.45
C GLY A 180 -18.70 40.86 -36.07
N SER A 181 -17.75 41.79 -36.02
CA SER A 181 -17.28 42.56 -34.87
C SER A 181 -18.18 43.75 -34.53
N GLY A 182 -18.02 44.29 -33.32
CA GLY A 182 -18.57 45.60 -32.93
C GLY A 182 -18.03 46.06 -31.58
N ARG A 183 -17.26 47.15 -31.59
CA ARG A 183 -16.67 47.88 -30.45
C ARG A 183 -17.59 49.05 -30.03
N THR A 184 -17.13 49.72 -28.95
CA THR A 184 -17.36 51.13 -28.49
C THR A 184 -18.54 51.34 -27.55
N ASP A 185 -18.55 52.24 -26.55
CA ASP A 185 -17.57 53.12 -25.88
C ASP A 185 -18.25 53.77 -24.66
N GLY A 186 -17.46 54.32 -23.72
CA GLY A 186 -17.80 55.45 -22.83
C GLY A 186 -18.49 55.10 -21.49
N GLY A 187 -18.20 55.73 -20.35
CA GLY A 187 -17.33 56.86 -19.99
C GLY A 187 -17.91 57.62 -18.77
N GLY A 188 -17.07 57.88 -17.75
CA GLY A 188 -17.22 58.90 -16.67
C GLY A 188 -18.30 58.66 -15.59
N SER A 189 -18.23 59.16 -14.35
CA SER A 189 -17.23 59.92 -13.57
C SER A 189 -17.81 60.16 -12.16
N ASP A 190 -16.94 60.15 -11.14
CA ASP A 190 -16.92 60.88 -9.84
C ASP A 190 -18.13 60.99 -8.88
N GLY A 191 -17.83 60.74 -7.59
CA GLY A 191 -18.64 61.14 -6.44
C GLY A 191 -18.07 60.67 -5.09
N MET A 192 -17.48 61.60 -4.33
CA MET A 192 -16.77 61.48 -3.04
C MET A 192 -17.74 62.04 -1.94
N VAL A 193 -17.98 61.48 -0.73
CA VAL A 193 -17.25 61.60 0.56
C VAL A 193 -18.21 61.18 1.73
N ALA A 194 -17.63 60.67 2.83
CA ALA A 194 -18.11 60.56 4.24
C ALA A 194 -19.15 59.47 4.57
N GLY A 195 -19.07 58.72 5.67
CA GLY A 195 -18.18 58.70 6.84
C GLY A 195 -18.90 57.90 7.94
N GLY A 196 -18.23 57.00 8.66
CA GLY A 196 -18.89 56.24 9.73
C GLY A 196 -18.08 55.06 10.27
N SER A 197 -17.58 55.22 11.50
CA SER A 197 -16.84 54.26 12.33
C SER A 197 -17.57 52.92 12.55
N SER A 198 -16.86 51.79 12.50
CA SER A 198 -16.70 50.86 13.64
C SER A 198 -16.13 49.47 13.27
N ARG A 199 -15.07 49.09 13.99
CA ARG A 199 -14.60 47.76 14.43
C ARG A 199 -15.10 46.49 13.69
N GLY A 200 -14.14 45.74 13.15
CA GLY A 200 -14.19 44.28 12.92
C GLY A 200 -12.89 43.88 12.20
N GLY A 201 -11.90 43.30 12.88
CA GLY A 201 -11.87 41.86 13.18
C GLY A 201 -11.05 41.17 12.08
N GLY A 202 -9.74 41.01 12.31
CA GLY A 202 -8.82 40.41 11.35
C GLY A 202 -9.21 38.98 11.01
N GLY A 203 -9.62 38.76 9.75
CA GLY A 203 -9.65 37.44 9.13
C GLY A 203 -8.30 37.18 8.49
N ALA A 204 -7.34 36.69 9.27
CA ALA A 204 -6.17 36.03 8.73
C ALA A 204 -6.62 34.76 8.00
N ASP A 205 -6.10 34.57 6.79
CA ASP A 205 -6.25 33.39 5.95
C ASP A 205 -6.25 32.09 6.78
N THR A 206 -7.41 31.48 7.00
CA THR A 206 -7.56 30.10 7.48
C THR A 206 -7.41 29.10 6.34
N ARG A 207 -6.45 29.34 5.45
CA ARG A 207 -5.87 28.30 4.58
C ARG A 207 -4.65 27.73 5.29
N THR A 208 -4.91 27.03 6.40
CA THR A 208 -3.86 26.54 7.29
C THR A 208 -3.89 25.02 7.36
N HIS A 209 -2.77 24.43 6.92
CA HIS A 209 -2.22 23.12 7.30
C HIS A 209 -2.76 21.83 6.67
N ALA A 210 -3.89 21.79 5.97
CA ALA A 210 -4.36 20.56 5.31
C ALA A 210 -3.67 20.26 3.96
N ASP A 211 -3.17 21.27 3.26
CA ASP A 211 -2.58 21.11 1.92
C ASP A 211 -1.08 20.75 1.92
N ALA A 212 -0.43 20.71 3.08
CA ALA A 212 1.02 20.49 3.21
C ALA A 212 1.43 19.01 3.27
N ALA A 213 0.49 18.06 3.31
CA ALA A 213 0.76 16.68 2.94
C ALA A 213 0.79 16.60 1.40
N CYS A 214 1.83 17.19 0.79
CA CYS A 214 1.96 17.37 -0.65
C CYS A 214 2.05 16.03 -1.39
N LEU A 215 0.88 15.52 -1.82
CA LEU A 215 0.59 14.60 -2.92
C LEU A 215 1.85 13.90 -3.50
N THR A 216 2.35 12.87 -2.82
CA THR A 216 3.39 11.99 -3.37
C THR A 216 2.72 10.77 -4.00
N HIS A 217 2.85 10.65 -5.32
CA HIS A 217 2.53 9.38 -5.97
C HIS A 217 3.41 8.28 -5.37
N SER A 218 2.77 7.20 -4.92
CA SER A 218 3.41 6.09 -4.23
C SER A 218 3.58 4.89 -5.14
N ALA A 219 4.71 4.21 -5.01
CA ALA A 219 5.04 2.99 -5.70
C ALA A 219 5.37 1.86 -4.70
N ALA A 220 5.19 0.63 -5.12
CA ALA A 220 5.74 -0.55 -4.47
C ALA A 220 6.41 -1.46 -5.50
N ILE A 221 7.40 -2.23 -5.05
CA ILE A 221 8.17 -3.15 -5.90
C ILE A 221 8.01 -4.57 -5.36
N VAL A 222 7.72 -5.52 -6.24
CA VAL A 222 7.70 -6.95 -5.94
C VAL A 222 8.80 -7.61 -6.75
N ILE A 223 9.85 -8.05 -6.07
CA ILE A 223 10.95 -8.80 -6.66
C ILE A 223 10.65 -10.30 -6.49
N ILE A 224 10.74 -11.07 -7.57
CA ILE A 224 10.29 -12.46 -7.64
C ILE A 224 11.50 -13.32 -8.06
N GLY A 225 11.86 -14.31 -7.25
CA GLY A 225 12.96 -15.23 -7.54
C GLY A 225 13.47 -15.98 -6.32
N ASP A 226 13.44 -17.31 -6.37
CA ASP A 226 13.98 -18.19 -5.31
C ASP A 226 15.50 -18.03 -5.11
N GLU A 227 16.23 -17.71 -6.18
CA GLU A 227 17.68 -17.47 -6.16
C GLU A 227 18.07 -16.24 -5.33
N LEU A 228 17.17 -15.26 -5.23
CA LEU A 228 17.34 -14.06 -4.43
C LEU A 228 17.12 -14.37 -2.95
N LEU A 229 16.05 -15.11 -2.64
CA LEU A 229 15.74 -15.52 -1.27
C LEU A 229 16.77 -16.51 -0.70
N SER A 230 17.36 -17.34 -1.56
CA SER A 230 18.45 -18.24 -1.17
C SER A 230 19.84 -17.57 -1.16
N GLY A 231 19.94 -16.29 -1.56
CA GLY A 231 21.19 -15.52 -1.57
C GLY A 231 22.21 -15.97 -2.64
N LYS A 232 21.79 -16.74 -3.64
CA LYS A 232 22.67 -17.16 -4.75
C LYS A 232 22.97 -16.01 -5.71
N VAL A 233 22.05 -15.07 -5.81
CA VAL A 233 22.15 -13.89 -6.65
C VAL A 233 21.91 -12.65 -5.79
N GLU A 234 22.77 -11.65 -5.93
CA GLU A 234 22.57 -10.34 -5.33
C GLU A 234 21.52 -9.57 -6.12
N ASP A 235 20.52 -9.00 -5.44
CA ASP A 235 19.54 -8.15 -6.10
C ASP A 235 20.15 -6.79 -6.49
N VAL A 236 20.04 -6.48 -7.77
CA VAL A 236 20.38 -5.17 -8.33
C VAL A 236 19.14 -4.41 -8.82
N ASN A 237 18.01 -5.10 -8.97
CA ASN A 237 16.81 -4.58 -9.61
C ASN A 237 16.04 -3.66 -8.66
N ALA A 238 15.87 -4.03 -7.38
CA ALA A 238 15.19 -3.15 -6.43
C ALA A 238 15.98 -1.86 -6.22
N ARG A 239 17.31 -1.96 -6.09
CA ARG A 239 18.19 -0.78 -5.98
C ARG A 239 18.02 0.16 -7.18
N PHE A 240 18.08 -0.39 -8.40
CA PHE A 240 17.89 0.39 -9.62
C PHE A 240 16.53 1.08 -9.66
N LEU A 241 15.44 0.32 -9.46
CA LEU A 241 14.08 0.84 -9.49
C LEU A 241 13.83 1.89 -8.41
N CYS A 242 14.29 1.67 -7.18
CA CYS A 242 14.16 2.65 -6.09
C CYS A 242 14.79 3.99 -6.44
N ARG A 243 16.02 3.98 -6.98
CA ARG A 243 16.71 5.21 -7.41
C ARG A 243 15.95 5.91 -8.54
N GLU A 244 15.57 5.16 -9.56
CA GLU A 244 14.92 5.72 -10.73
C GLU A 244 13.53 6.28 -10.43
N ILE A 245 12.69 5.54 -9.68
CA ILE A 245 11.36 5.99 -9.25
C ILE A 245 11.49 7.26 -8.38
N ARG A 246 12.45 7.28 -7.46
CA ARG A 246 12.70 8.46 -6.62
C ARG A 246 13.10 9.68 -7.45
N SER A 247 13.95 9.51 -8.46
CA SER A 247 14.36 10.59 -9.37
C SER A 247 13.18 11.24 -10.10
N LEU A 248 12.08 10.48 -10.28
CA LEU A 248 10.85 11.00 -10.88
C LEU A 248 9.96 11.74 -9.87
N GLY A 249 10.29 11.78 -8.58
CA GLY A 249 9.42 12.36 -7.56
C GLY A 249 8.39 11.39 -6.98
N TRP A 250 8.50 10.09 -7.27
CA TRP A 250 7.62 9.07 -6.73
C TRP A 250 8.23 8.48 -5.45
N GLN A 251 7.37 8.15 -4.49
CA GLN A 251 7.80 7.55 -3.23
C GLN A 251 7.67 6.04 -3.30
N VAL A 252 8.79 5.31 -3.26
CA VAL A 252 8.75 3.86 -3.03
C VAL A 252 8.45 3.63 -1.56
N THR A 253 7.31 3.02 -1.27
CA THR A 253 6.83 2.78 0.10
C THR A 253 7.20 1.40 0.61
N ARG A 254 7.30 0.42 -0.30
CA ARG A 254 7.59 -1.00 0.03
C ARG A 254 8.36 -1.66 -1.11
N VAL A 255 9.30 -2.51 -0.73
CA VAL A 255 9.93 -3.51 -1.60
C VAL A 255 9.71 -4.86 -0.92
N VAL A 256 9.17 -5.83 -1.64
CA VAL A 256 8.92 -7.18 -1.13
C VAL A 256 9.59 -8.18 -2.05
N PHE A 257 10.31 -9.12 -1.45
CA PHE A 257 10.88 -10.28 -2.15
C PHE A 257 9.99 -11.48 -1.90
N VAL A 258 9.59 -12.19 -2.95
CA VAL A 258 8.72 -13.37 -2.88
C VAL A 258 9.33 -14.52 -3.67
N PRO A 259 9.05 -15.78 -3.28
CA PRO A 259 9.49 -16.95 -4.03
C PRO A 259 8.75 -17.06 -5.37
N ASP A 260 9.21 -17.97 -6.22
CA ASP A 260 8.55 -18.36 -7.47
C ASP A 260 7.30 -19.22 -7.21
N ASP A 261 6.35 -18.65 -6.44
CA ASP A 261 5.09 -19.28 -6.05
C ASP A 261 3.90 -18.39 -6.41
N VAL A 262 2.87 -19.01 -7.02
CA VAL A 262 1.70 -18.31 -7.53
C VAL A 262 0.91 -17.61 -6.42
N ASP A 263 0.75 -18.23 -5.26
CA ASP A 263 -0.05 -17.69 -4.15
C ASP A 263 0.70 -16.57 -3.42
N GLU A 264 2.01 -16.72 -3.22
CA GLU A 264 2.85 -15.68 -2.61
C GLU A 264 2.91 -14.43 -3.49
N ILE A 265 3.13 -14.59 -4.80
CA ILE A 265 3.08 -13.48 -5.77
C ILE A 265 1.70 -12.83 -5.75
N ALA A 266 0.63 -13.63 -5.80
CA ALA A 266 -0.73 -13.10 -5.81
C ALA A 266 -1.08 -12.30 -4.56
N SER A 267 -0.68 -12.81 -3.39
CA SER A 267 -0.88 -12.17 -2.09
C SER A 267 -0.15 -10.83 -2.01
N ALA A 268 1.15 -10.80 -2.34
CA ALA A 268 1.96 -9.60 -2.31
C ALA A 268 1.46 -8.53 -3.30
N VAL A 269 1.20 -8.92 -4.56
CA VAL A 269 0.70 -8.00 -5.58
C VAL A 269 -0.66 -7.44 -5.19
N ARG A 270 -1.61 -8.27 -4.73
CA ARG A 270 -2.94 -7.82 -4.33
C ARG A 270 -2.88 -6.84 -3.14
N ALA A 271 -2.09 -7.17 -2.12
CA ALA A 271 -1.95 -6.32 -0.93
C ALA A 271 -1.34 -4.95 -1.25
N LEU A 272 -0.33 -4.92 -2.13
CA LEU A 272 0.34 -3.69 -2.52
C LEU A 272 -0.52 -2.86 -3.48
N ALA A 273 -1.10 -3.48 -4.50
CA ALA A 273 -1.92 -2.80 -5.51
C ALA A 273 -3.13 -2.06 -4.91
N ALA A 274 -3.62 -2.50 -3.74
CA ALA A 274 -4.71 -1.86 -3.01
C ALA A 274 -4.32 -0.55 -2.29
N VAL A 275 -3.02 -0.30 -2.05
CA VAL A 275 -2.56 0.80 -1.18
C VAL A 275 -1.53 1.72 -1.83
N VAL A 276 -1.08 1.43 -3.05
CA VAL A 276 -0.15 2.29 -3.80
C VAL A 276 -0.69 2.65 -5.18
N HIS A 277 -0.16 3.74 -5.75
CA HIS A 277 -0.58 4.21 -7.07
C HIS A 277 -0.06 3.32 -8.19
N ILE A 278 1.14 2.74 -8.03
CA ILE A 278 1.68 1.73 -8.97
C ILE A 278 2.42 0.60 -8.23
N VAL A 279 2.31 -0.61 -8.77
CA VAL A 279 3.16 -1.76 -8.39
C VAL A 279 4.03 -2.12 -9.58
N LEU A 280 5.33 -2.33 -9.35
CA LEU A 280 6.24 -2.88 -10.35
C LEU A 280 6.67 -4.28 -9.90
N THR A 281 6.48 -5.28 -10.74
CA THR A 281 7.04 -6.62 -10.51
C THR A 281 8.33 -6.78 -11.30
N ALA A 282 9.29 -7.56 -10.80
CA ALA A 282 10.52 -7.92 -11.50
C ALA A 282 10.86 -9.39 -11.26
N GLY A 283 10.91 -10.20 -12.32
CA GLY A 283 11.24 -11.63 -12.25
C GLY A 283 10.12 -12.56 -12.72
N GLY A 284 10.45 -13.84 -12.94
CA GLY A 284 9.50 -14.92 -13.25
C GLY A 284 8.70 -14.78 -14.56
N LEU A 285 9.31 -14.23 -15.62
CA LEU A 285 8.67 -14.00 -16.95
C LEU A 285 9.24 -14.85 -18.09
N GLY A 286 10.21 -15.69 -17.80
CA GLY A 286 10.79 -16.58 -18.80
C GLY A 286 9.87 -17.75 -19.18
N PRO A 287 10.42 -18.69 -19.96
CA PRO A 287 9.67 -19.85 -20.44
C PRO A 287 9.76 -21.07 -19.51
N THR A 288 10.54 -21.03 -18.42
CA THR A 288 10.78 -22.22 -17.57
C THR A 288 9.63 -22.46 -16.59
N LEU A 289 9.57 -23.62 -15.95
CA LEU A 289 8.39 -24.03 -15.15
C LEU A 289 8.14 -23.10 -13.95
N ASP A 290 9.22 -22.66 -13.32
CA ASP A 290 9.31 -21.73 -12.20
C ASP A 290 8.94 -20.28 -12.56
N ASP A 291 8.94 -19.89 -13.84
CA ASP A 291 8.45 -18.57 -14.25
C ASP A 291 6.91 -18.49 -14.09
N VAL A 292 6.44 -18.07 -12.91
CA VAL A 292 5.01 -18.09 -12.53
C VAL A 292 4.41 -16.71 -12.23
N THR A 293 5.12 -15.63 -12.57
CA THR A 293 4.68 -14.26 -12.27
C THR A 293 3.33 -13.91 -12.90
N MET A 294 3.10 -14.30 -14.16
CA MET A 294 1.84 -14.00 -14.85
C MET A 294 0.63 -14.73 -14.26
N GLN A 295 0.85 -15.98 -13.81
CA GLN A 295 -0.12 -16.79 -13.07
C GLN A 295 -0.47 -16.10 -11.74
N GLY A 296 0.55 -15.66 -11.00
CA GLY A 296 0.38 -14.93 -9.73
C GLY A 296 -0.38 -13.62 -9.91
N ILE A 297 -0.03 -12.83 -10.94
CA ILE A 297 -0.73 -11.58 -11.26
C ILE A 297 -2.19 -11.84 -11.65
N ALA A 298 -2.46 -12.82 -12.51
CA ALA A 298 -3.83 -13.18 -12.89
C ALA A 298 -4.69 -13.55 -11.66
N ARG A 299 -4.12 -14.33 -10.73
CA ARG A 299 -4.76 -14.66 -9.45
C ARG A 299 -4.91 -13.44 -8.54
N ALA A 300 -3.95 -12.50 -8.53
CA ALA A 300 -4.02 -11.27 -7.74
C ALA A 300 -5.23 -10.42 -8.14
N VAL A 301 -5.41 -10.24 -9.46
CA VAL A 301 -6.47 -9.39 -10.04
C VAL A 301 -7.80 -10.12 -10.27
N GLY A 302 -7.87 -11.42 -10.01
CA GLY A 302 -9.08 -12.23 -10.19
C GLY A 302 -9.51 -12.41 -11.64
N GLN A 303 -8.56 -12.46 -12.57
CA GLN A 303 -8.81 -12.67 -14.00
C GLN A 303 -8.35 -14.07 -14.44
N PRO A 304 -8.98 -14.67 -15.46
CA PRO A 304 -8.47 -15.90 -16.03
C PRO A 304 -7.12 -15.65 -16.71
N LEU A 305 -6.22 -16.62 -16.56
CA LEU A 305 -4.97 -16.67 -17.30
C LEU A 305 -5.25 -17.19 -18.71
N VAL A 306 -4.88 -16.41 -19.73
CA VAL A 306 -5.11 -16.76 -21.13
C VAL A 306 -3.86 -16.52 -21.95
N ARG A 307 -3.74 -17.19 -23.09
CA ARG A 307 -2.76 -16.83 -24.12
C ARG A 307 -3.26 -15.57 -24.81
N LEU A 308 -2.52 -14.48 -24.66
CA LEU A 308 -2.85 -13.19 -25.24
C LEU A 308 -2.58 -13.25 -26.76
N PRO A 309 -3.60 -13.19 -27.64
CA PRO A 309 -3.41 -13.41 -29.08
C PRO A 309 -2.39 -12.46 -29.70
N ALA A 310 -2.39 -11.20 -29.26
CA ALA A 310 -1.44 -10.18 -29.71
C ALA A 310 0.02 -10.49 -29.29
N LEU A 311 0.25 -11.15 -28.14
CA LEU A 311 1.60 -11.62 -27.79
C LEU A 311 1.98 -12.85 -28.62
N VAL A 312 1.06 -13.79 -28.82
CA VAL A 312 1.32 -14.98 -29.67
C VAL A 312 1.76 -14.57 -31.07
N GLU A 313 1.08 -13.60 -31.69
CA GLU A 313 1.44 -13.07 -33.01
C GLU A 313 2.85 -12.45 -33.01
N ARG A 314 3.18 -11.66 -31.98
CA ARG A 314 4.51 -11.04 -31.85
C ARG A 314 5.62 -12.08 -31.67
N LEU A 315 5.40 -13.09 -30.84
CA LEU A 315 6.35 -14.18 -30.65
C LEU A 315 6.52 -14.99 -31.93
N SER A 316 5.43 -15.28 -32.64
CA SER A 316 5.46 -15.95 -33.95
C SER A 316 6.32 -15.16 -34.93
N SER A 317 6.09 -13.85 -35.04
CA SER A 317 6.91 -12.93 -35.85
C SER A 317 8.39 -12.91 -35.45
N TYR A 318 8.72 -13.12 -34.18
CA TYR A 318 10.09 -13.04 -33.68
C TYR A 318 10.85 -14.36 -33.86
N PHE A 319 10.19 -15.50 -33.67
CA PHE A 319 10.80 -16.84 -33.69
C PHE A 319 10.67 -17.58 -35.04
N GLY A 320 10.11 -16.96 -36.08
CA GLY A 320 10.16 -17.49 -37.45
C GLY A 320 8.83 -17.93 -38.07
N GLY A 321 7.68 -17.50 -37.54
CA GLY A 321 6.36 -17.69 -38.12
C GLY A 321 5.48 -18.76 -37.44
N GLU A 322 4.26 -18.94 -37.96
CA GLU A 322 3.30 -19.92 -37.45
C GLU A 322 3.87 -21.34 -37.55
N GLY A 323 3.83 -22.09 -36.45
CA GLY A 323 4.41 -23.44 -36.33
C GLY A 323 5.83 -23.49 -35.75
N ALA A 324 6.52 -22.36 -35.59
CA ALA A 324 7.83 -22.29 -34.93
C ALA A 324 7.74 -22.12 -33.40
N LEU A 325 6.54 -21.85 -32.87
CA LEU A 325 6.33 -21.66 -31.44
C LEU A 325 6.20 -23.00 -30.71
N THR A 326 7.05 -23.18 -29.71
CA THR A 326 6.93 -24.27 -28.74
C THR A 326 5.94 -23.88 -27.64
N GLU A 327 5.50 -24.84 -26.83
CA GLU A 327 4.69 -24.55 -25.64
C GLU A 327 5.43 -23.61 -24.66
N ALA A 328 6.76 -23.70 -24.59
CA ALA A 328 7.60 -22.81 -23.81
C ALA A 328 7.54 -21.35 -24.33
N HIS A 329 7.48 -21.15 -25.65
CA HIS A 329 7.23 -19.83 -26.22
C HIS A 329 5.81 -19.34 -25.91
N LEU A 330 4.81 -20.22 -26.05
CA LEU A 330 3.40 -19.88 -25.81
C LEU A 330 3.13 -19.53 -24.35
N LYS A 331 3.87 -20.12 -23.39
CA LYS A 331 3.84 -19.73 -21.98
C LYS A 331 4.17 -18.25 -21.78
N MET A 332 5.17 -17.71 -22.50
CA MET A 332 5.53 -16.28 -22.42
C MET A 332 4.45 -15.35 -23.00
N ALA A 333 3.46 -15.88 -23.71
CA ALA A 333 2.28 -15.13 -24.16
C ALA A 333 1.10 -15.22 -23.19
N GLU A 334 1.25 -15.91 -22.05
CA GLU A 334 0.20 -16.01 -21.03
C GLU A 334 0.14 -14.73 -20.19
N GLY A 335 -1.08 -14.33 -19.84
CA GLY A 335 -1.33 -13.21 -18.95
C GLY A 335 -2.80 -13.10 -18.54
N PRO A 336 -3.13 -12.17 -17.62
CA PRO A 336 -4.51 -11.83 -17.30
C PRO A 336 -5.28 -11.42 -18.57
N GLN A 337 -6.53 -11.86 -18.70
CA GLN A 337 -7.37 -11.60 -19.88
C GLN A 337 -7.43 -10.14 -20.34
N HIS A 338 -7.39 -9.18 -19.40
CA HIS A 338 -7.46 -7.74 -19.69
C HIS A 338 -6.12 -7.04 -19.53
N MET A 339 -5.02 -7.73 -19.86
CA MET A 339 -3.69 -7.14 -19.86
C MET A 339 -3.50 -6.17 -21.04
N GLU A 340 -3.02 -4.97 -20.72
CA GLU A 340 -2.61 -3.95 -21.67
C GLU A 340 -1.19 -4.26 -22.17
N LEU A 341 -1.03 -4.29 -23.49
CA LEU A 341 0.25 -4.41 -24.18
C LEU A 341 0.65 -3.03 -24.67
N ILE A 342 1.70 -2.48 -24.06
CA ILE A 342 2.15 -1.13 -24.28
C ILE A 342 3.36 -1.15 -25.22
N ASP A 343 3.18 -0.60 -26.42
CA ASP A 343 4.26 -0.47 -27.39
C ASP A 343 5.27 0.60 -27.01
N TYR A 344 6.53 0.31 -27.35
CA TYR A 344 7.65 1.23 -27.23
C TYR A 344 8.70 0.92 -28.28
N THR A 345 9.45 1.96 -28.64
CA THR A 345 10.54 1.89 -29.60
C THR A 345 11.83 1.44 -28.92
N LEU A 346 12.56 0.54 -29.57
CA LEU A 346 13.86 0.06 -29.08
C LEU A 346 14.90 1.20 -29.07
N PRO A 347 15.82 1.25 -28.09
CA PRO A 347 16.85 2.27 -28.07
C PRO A 347 17.73 2.22 -29.33
N GLY A 348 17.94 3.36 -29.98
CA GLY A 348 18.87 3.49 -31.11
C GLY A 348 18.32 3.01 -32.47
N CYS A 349 17.03 2.67 -32.58
CA CYS A 349 16.39 2.39 -33.87
C CYS A 349 14.89 2.75 -33.85
N ASP A 350 14.26 2.93 -35.01
CA ASP A 350 12.82 3.22 -35.11
C ASP A 350 11.94 1.95 -35.07
N GLN A 351 12.45 0.85 -34.51
CA GLN A 351 11.72 -0.42 -34.46
C GLN A 351 10.91 -0.56 -33.18
N ILE A 352 9.64 -0.93 -33.33
CA ILE A 352 8.77 -1.28 -32.20
C ILE A 352 9.22 -2.62 -31.61
N SER A 353 9.35 -2.67 -30.29
CA SER A 353 9.71 -3.89 -29.58
C SER A 353 8.67 -5.00 -29.79
N LYS A 354 9.14 -6.20 -30.18
CA LYS A 354 8.29 -7.40 -30.24
C LYS A 354 7.83 -7.87 -28.87
N PHE A 355 8.52 -7.46 -27.82
CA PHE A 355 8.11 -7.67 -26.43
C PHE A 355 7.59 -6.34 -25.89
N PRO A 356 6.26 -6.13 -25.75
CA PRO A 356 5.70 -4.88 -25.22
C PRO A 356 5.96 -4.75 -23.71
N LEU A 357 5.76 -3.56 -23.17
CA LEU A 357 5.60 -3.38 -21.73
C LEU A 357 4.22 -3.90 -21.34
N LEU A 358 4.13 -4.67 -20.26
CA LEU A 358 2.89 -5.33 -19.85
C LEU A 358 2.32 -4.63 -18.61
N ARG A 359 1.01 -4.37 -18.64
CA ARG A 359 0.30 -3.69 -17.55
C ARG A 359 -1.08 -4.30 -17.33
N VAL A 360 -1.49 -4.42 -16.08
CA VAL A 360 -2.90 -4.66 -15.72
C VAL A 360 -3.24 -3.79 -14.51
N ASN A 361 -4.34 -3.03 -14.58
CA ASN A 361 -4.69 -2.04 -13.56
C ASN A 361 -3.52 -1.06 -13.29
N ASN A 362 -3.04 -1.00 -12.05
CA ASN A 362 -1.87 -0.23 -11.62
C ASN A 362 -0.58 -1.07 -11.50
N ILE A 363 -0.55 -2.28 -12.06
CA ILE A 363 0.57 -3.22 -11.97
C ILE A 363 1.33 -3.23 -13.30
N TYR A 364 2.63 -2.93 -13.25
CA TYR A 364 3.57 -3.02 -14.37
C TYR A 364 4.49 -4.21 -14.18
N VAL A 365 4.73 -4.96 -15.26
CA VAL A 365 5.45 -6.23 -15.20
C VAL A 365 6.78 -6.10 -15.92
N LEU A 366 7.88 -6.30 -15.19
CA LEU A 366 9.26 -6.18 -15.69
C LEU A 366 10.00 -7.53 -15.58
N PRO A 367 10.94 -7.81 -16.50
CA PRO A 367 11.74 -9.04 -16.46
C PRO A 367 12.78 -9.00 -15.33
N GLY A 368 13.22 -10.16 -14.86
CA GLY A 368 14.27 -10.26 -13.83
C GLY A 368 15.69 -9.96 -14.34
N VAL A 369 15.94 -10.15 -15.65
CA VAL A 369 17.24 -9.85 -16.26
C VAL A 369 17.49 -8.33 -16.24
N PRO A 370 18.55 -7.83 -15.58
CA PRO A 370 18.74 -6.39 -15.35
C PRO A 370 18.75 -5.55 -16.62
N SER A 371 19.41 -6.01 -17.68
CA SER A 371 19.49 -5.26 -18.96
C SER A 371 18.12 -5.11 -19.63
N LEU A 372 17.27 -6.14 -19.56
CA LEU A 372 15.92 -6.09 -20.09
C LEU A 372 15.01 -5.25 -19.19
N LEU A 373 15.20 -5.31 -17.87
CA LEU A 373 14.46 -4.48 -16.91
C LEU A 373 14.73 -2.99 -17.18
N VAL A 374 15.99 -2.61 -17.33
CA VAL A 374 16.39 -1.22 -17.65
C VAL A 374 15.74 -0.76 -18.96
N GLN A 375 15.71 -1.62 -19.97
CA GLN A 375 15.04 -1.31 -21.24
C GLN A 375 13.54 -1.04 -21.07
N LYS A 376 12.83 -1.90 -20.32
CA LYS A 376 11.40 -1.75 -20.03
C LYS A 376 11.12 -0.53 -19.15
N TRP A 377 11.98 -0.29 -18.18
CA TRP A 377 11.92 0.90 -17.35
C TRP A 377 12.04 2.17 -18.18
N ASN A 378 12.99 2.24 -19.12
CA ASN A 378 13.15 3.41 -19.99
C ASN A 378 11.92 3.68 -20.87
N ALA A 379 11.17 2.63 -21.23
CA ALA A 379 9.89 2.77 -21.93
C ALA A 379 8.74 3.24 -21.02
N LEU A 380 8.77 2.88 -19.74
CA LEU A 380 7.79 3.27 -18.72
C LEU A 380 8.05 4.69 -18.18
N LYS A 381 9.31 5.07 -18.02
CA LYS A 381 9.78 6.29 -17.36
C LYS A 381 9.08 7.57 -17.84
N PRO A 382 8.88 7.82 -19.16
CA PRO A 382 8.19 9.03 -19.61
C PRO A 382 6.76 9.14 -19.08
N ARG A 383 6.01 8.02 -19.06
CA ARG A 383 4.63 7.98 -18.56
C ARG A 383 4.54 8.31 -17.07
N LEU A 384 5.47 7.77 -16.28
CA LEU A 384 5.52 8.05 -14.84
C LEU A 384 5.99 9.48 -14.55
N LYS A 385 6.85 10.05 -15.43
CA LYS A 385 7.29 11.43 -15.33
C LYS A 385 6.15 12.42 -15.61
N GLU A 386 5.31 12.15 -16.61
CA GLU A 386 4.13 12.98 -16.91
C GLU A 386 3.11 12.97 -15.76
N ALA A 387 2.98 11.83 -15.07
CA ALA A 387 2.13 11.71 -13.89
C ALA A 387 2.77 12.28 -12.61
N ALA A 388 4.07 12.57 -12.60
CA ALA A 388 4.75 13.09 -11.42
C ALA A 388 4.38 14.55 -11.14
N LEU A 389 4.03 14.85 -9.89
CA LEU A 389 3.65 16.21 -9.49
C LEU A 389 4.86 17.15 -9.32
N ALA A 390 5.98 16.64 -8.80
CA ALA A 390 7.27 17.32 -8.73
C ALA A 390 8.39 16.31 -8.37
N PRO A 391 9.60 16.42 -8.97
CA PRO A 391 10.75 15.61 -8.58
C PRO A 391 11.24 15.96 -7.17
N PHE A 392 11.84 15.01 -6.47
CA PHE A 392 12.57 15.31 -5.24
C PHE A 392 13.86 16.08 -5.56
N ARG A 393 14.20 17.02 -4.69
CA ARG A 393 15.52 17.63 -4.56
C ARG A 393 16.19 17.04 -3.33
N ASN A 394 17.49 16.86 -3.38
CA ASN A 394 18.25 16.37 -2.24
C ASN A 394 19.42 17.28 -1.91
N ALA A 395 19.83 17.23 -0.64
CA ALA A 395 21.07 17.78 -0.16
C ALA A 395 21.76 16.79 0.76
N THR A 396 23.06 16.63 0.58
CA THR A 396 23.90 15.70 1.32
C THR A 396 25.00 16.47 2.02
N LEU A 397 25.03 16.41 3.35
CA LEU A 397 26.08 17.00 4.17
C LEU A 397 26.98 15.88 4.66
N ARG A 398 28.28 15.96 4.37
CA ARG A 398 29.27 15.03 4.93
C ARG A 398 29.95 15.68 6.11
N LEU A 399 29.93 15.01 7.24
CA LEU A 399 30.47 15.50 8.50
C LEU A 399 31.75 14.76 8.88
N SER A 400 32.69 15.47 9.50
CA SER A 400 33.92 14.89 10.07
C SER A 400 33.68 14.16 11.41
N LEU A 401 32.45 14.25 11.94
CA LEU A 401 32.03 13.67 13.21
C LEU A 401 31.84 12.15 13.08
N LYS A 402 32.16 11.42 14.16
CA LYS A 402 31.99 9.96 14.24
C LYS A 402 30.94 9.52 15.25
N ASP A 403 30.50 10.40 16.13
CA ASP A 403 29.50 10.13 17.15
C ASP A 403 28.15 10.73 16.74
N GLU A 404 27.23 9.86 16.31
CA GLU A 404 25.89 10.25 15.85
C GLU A 404 25.05 10.91 16.96
N THR A 405 25.35 10.63 18.23
CA THR A 405 24.64 11.26 19.34
C THR A 405 24.84 12.78 19.39
N THR A 406 25.92 13.28 18.80
CA THR A 406 26.22 14.71 18.71
C THR A 406 25.26 15.45 17.78
N ILE A 407 24.78 14.78 16.73
CA ILE A 407 23.92 15.39 15.71
C ILE A 407 22.43 15.07 15.93
N ALA A 408 22.10 14.05 16.73
CA ALA A 408 20.73 13.61 16.95
C ALA A 408 19.76 14.74 17.39
N PRO A 409 20.12 15.65 18.32
CA PRO A 409 19.24 16.77 18.68
C PRO A 409 18.94 17.71 17.51
N ALA A 410 19.94 17.96 16.65
CA ALA A 410 19.80 18.80 15.47
C ALA A 410 18.84 18.16 14.45
N LEU A 411 19.00 16.86 14.19
CA LEU A 411 18.13 16.10 13.29
C LEU A 411 16.68 16.10 13.76
N VAL A 412 16.44 15.85 15.06
CA VAL A 412 15.10 15.86 15.65
C VAL A 412 14.45 17.24 15.51
N ARG A 413 15.22 18.31 15.76
CA ARG A 413 14.72 19.68 15.62
C ARG A 413 14.34 19.99 14.18
N VAL A 414 15.22 19.76 13.21
CA VAL A 414 14.94 20.02 11.78
C VAL A 414 13.75 19.20 11.29
N ALA A 415 13.69 17.91 11.63
CA ALA A 415 12.55 17.06 11.30
C ALA A 415 11.23 17.58 11.92
N SER A 416 11.28 18.12 13.13
CA SER A 416 10.11 18.70 13.80
C SER A 416 9.69 20.05 13.21
N THR A 417 10.63 20.92 12.85
CA THR A 417 10.38 22.24 12.27
C THR A 417 9.79 22.13 10.86
N HIS A 418 10.36 21.25 10.03
CA HIS A 418 10.00 21.11 8.62
C HIS A 418 8.93 20.04 8.37
N GLY A 419 8.69 19.14 9.33
CA GLY A 419 7.62 18.16 9.28
C GLY A 419 7.67 17.28 8.04
N LEU A 420 6.53 17.13 7.36
CA LEU A 420 6.39 16.29 6.17
C LEU A 420 7.00 16.91 4.90
N ASP A 421 7.40 18.18 4.93
CA ASP A 421 7.98 18.84 3.76
C ASP A 421 9.43 18.39 3.50
N VAL A 422 10.17 17.98 4.53
CA VAL A 422 11.59 17.61 4.42
C VAL A 422 11.84 16.28 5.14
N ALA A 423 12.22 15.25 4.39
CA ALA A 423 12.70 13.99 4.95
C ALA A 423 14.18 14.14 5.35
N VAL A 424 14.49 13.78 6.60
CA VAL A 424 15.83 13.86 7.17
C VAL A 424 16.38 12.45 7.39
N GLY A 425 17.60 12.19 6.92
CA GLY A 425 18.31 10.93 7.09
C GLY A 425 19.72 11.15 7.65
N SER A 426 20.24 10.14 8.35
CA SER A 426 21.62 10.10 8.87
C SER A 426 22.19 8.71 8.62
N TYR A 427 23.45 8.66 8.17
CA TYR A 427 24.15 7.44 7.79
C TYR A 427 25.58 7.49 8.34
N PRO A 428 25.92 6.70 9.36
CA PRO A 428 27.29 6.58 9.85
C PRO A 428 28.14 5.83 8.83
N MET A 429 29.34 6.35 8.55
CA MET A 429 30.33 5.82 7.62
C MET A 429 31.69 5.69 8.32
N ASP A 430 32.62 4.91 7.77
CA ASP A 430 33.95 4.73 8.36
C ASP A 430 34.72 6.06 8.57
N GLN A 431 34.48 7.03 7.69
CA GLN A 431 35.15 8.34 7.67
C GLN A 431 34.31 9.50 8.21
N GLY A 432 33.15 9.24 8.82
CA GLY A 432 32.31 10.29 9.40
C GLY A 432 30.82 9.97 9.34
N ILE A 433 29.98 10.99 9.26
CA ILE A 433 28.52 10.83 9.16
C ILE A 433 28.01 11.58 7.94
N ILE A 434 27.09 10.97 7.20
CA ILE A 434 26.38 11.61 6.09
C ILE A 434 24.96 11.94 6.56
N ILE A 435 24.57 13.22 6.46
CA ILE A 435 23.19 13.65 6.63
C ILE A 435 22.58 13.88 5.25
N THR A 436 21.36 13.41 5.05
CA THR A 436 20.58 13.69 3.83
C THR A 436 19.32 14.46 4.17
N LEU A 437 19.01 15.46 3.36
CA LEU A 437 17.75 16.20 3.38
C LEU A 437 17.09 16.05 2.02
N ASP A 438 15.84 15.61 1.99
CA ASP A 438 15.09 15.44 0.74
C ASP A 438 13.75 16.15 0.81
N SER A 439 13.41 16.92 -0.23
CA SER A 439 12.14 17.62 -0.30
C SER A 439 11.67 17.81 -1.74
N LYS A 440 10.35 17.93 -1.92
CA LYS A 440 9.77 18.44 -3.18
C LYS A 440 9.65 19.96 -3.21
N ASN A 441 9.84 20.62 -2.08
CA ASN A 441 9.76 22.07 -1.94
C ASN A 441 11.18 22.63 -1.75
N SER A 442 11.70 23.26 -2.80
CA SER A 442 13.05 23.83 -2.79
C SER A 442 13.27 24.88 -1.70
N GLU A 443 12.27 25.70 -1.39
CA GLU A 443 12.38 26.72 -0.35
C GLU A 443 12.47 26.08 1.05
N LYS A 444 11.66 25.05 1.29
CA LYS A 444 11.70 24.28 2.55
C LYS A 444 13.01 23.51 2.70
N LEU A 445 13.54 22.96 1.60
CA LEU A 445 14.84 22.29 1.60
C LEU A 445 15.97 23.25 1.98
N GLU A 446 16.06 24.40 1.32
CA GLU A 446 17.13 25.38 1.62
C GLU A 446 17.01 25.93 3.05
N ALA A 447 15.79 26.14 3.55
CA ALA A 447 15.59 26.52 4.94
C ALA A 447 16.06 25.40 5.92
N ALA A 448 15.81 24.13 5.61
CA ALA A 448 16.27 23.01 6.43
C ALA A 448 17.80 22.84 6.38
N ILE A 449 18.43 23.09 5.22
CA ILE A 449 19.88 23.09 5.06
C ILE A 449 20.49 24.20 5.95
N ALA A 450 19.95 25.41 5.89
CA ALA A 450 20.44 26.51 6.73
C ALA A 450 20.29 26.18 8.22
N GLU A 451 19.12 25.69 8.65
CA GLU A 451 18.89 25.34 10.06
C GLU A 451 19.81 24.20 10.53
N ILE A 452 20.00 23.14 9.75
CA ILE A 452 20.89 22.04 10.17
C ILE A 452 22.34 22.53 10.29
N GLN A 453 22.81 23.40 9.39
CA GLN A 453 24.17 23.93 9.45
C GLN A 453 24.41 24.81 10.68
N GLU A 454 23.41 25.58 11.12
CA GLU A 454 23.48 26.38 12.36
C GLU A 454 23.50 25.52 13.63
N LEU A 455 22.84 24.35 13.58
CA LEU A 455 22.71 23.46 14.73
C LEU A 455 23.89 22.49 14.90
N LEU A 456 24.59 22.19 13.81
CA LEU A 456 25.75 21.33 13.84
C LEU A 456 26.95 22.04 14.47
N PRO A 457 27.88 21.30 15.10
CA PRO A 457 29.11 21.90 15.63
C PRO A 457 29.88 22.66 14.55
N GLU A 458 30.53 23.76 14.91
CA GLU A 458 31.37 24.54 13.99
C GLU A 458 32.41 23.65 13.29
N GLU A 459 32.64 23.92 12.00
CA GLU A 459 33.60 23.19 11.15
C GLU A 459 33.37 21.68 11.03
N SER A 460 32.22 21.16 11.51
CA SER A 460 31.88 19.74 11.38
C SER A 460 31.49 19.35 9.95
N VAL A 461 30.91 20.28 9.19
CA VAL A 461 30.50 20.06 7.80
C VAL A 461 31.71 20.15 6.87
N VAL A 462 32.11 19.02 6.30
CA VAL A 462 33.23 18.92 5.37
C VAL A 462 32.78 19.31 3.96
N THR A 463 31.65 18.79 3.51
CA THR A 463 31.08 19.07 2.19
C THR A 463 29.55 19.16 2.25
N LEU A 464 28.98 19.99 1.37
CA LEU A 464 27.55 20.07 1.08
C LEU A 464 27.35 19.88 -0.42
N GLU A 465 26.66 18.82 -0.80
CA GLU A 465 26.35 18.46 -2.18
C GLU A 465 24.83 18.56 -2.38
N ARG A 466 24.39 18.99 -3.58
CA ARG A 466 22.97 19.08 -3.94
C ARG A 466 22.68 18.18 -5.13
N ASP A 467 21.49 17.59 -5.14
CA ASP A 467 20.98 16.72 -6.20
C ASP A 467 21.97 15.61 -6.62
N VAL A 468 22.57 14.97 -5.61
CA VAL A 468 23.53 13.86 -5.80
C VAL A 468 22.78 12.54 -6.00
N ASP A 469 23.15 11.78 -7.04
CA ASP A 469 22.49 10.52 -7.40
C ASP A 469 22.83 9.34 -6.47
N SER A 470 23.90 9.46 -5.68
CA SER A 470 24.36 8.44 -4.73
C SER A 470 25.14 9.03 -3.56
N LEU A 471 25.06 8.35 -2.41
CA LEU A 471 25.81 8.66 -1.18
C LEU A 471 27.25 8.14 -1.19
N SER A 472 27.72 7.66 -2.35
CA SER A 472 29.06 7.09 -2.56
C SER A 472 30.17 8.07 -2.24
#